data_AF-A0A672HB49-F1
#
_entry.id   AF-A0A672HB49-F1
#
_cell.length_a   1.000
_cell.length_b   1.000
_cell.length_c   1.000
_cell.angle_alpha   90.00
_cell.angle_beta   90.00
_cell.angle_gamma   90.00
#
_symmetry.space_group_name_H-M   'P 1'
#
loop_
_entity.id
_entity.type
_entity.pdbx_description
1 polymer ?
#
loop_
_entity_poly.entity_id
_entity_poly.type
_entity_poly.pdbx_seq_one_letter_code
_entity_poly.pdbx_strand_id
1 'polypeptide(L)'
;YNYYRELIKIGKKVREGKTKELFELKNEPGLILVQSKNQITAGNAARKDQMEGKAAIANNTTVIVFSLLHVAGIKTAFVRQHEDISFFAINCEMIPIEFVCRRVATGSFLKRNPGVKEGYRFSPPKVELFLKDDENNDPQWSEEQVLAAKFKPGGVTIGQCELDIMTHTTVAVFEILEKAWASQNCTLVDLKIEFGVSVTGGDILLADVIDNDSWRLWPSGDRSQQKDKQVYRDLGEVTPDALQMVKGNFEWVADRVALLQKNEINGRVVVLMGSVTDMSHCEKIKRGCAFYGIPCFLRVTSAHKGPDETLRIKAQYEGDGVPTVFVAVAGRSNGLGPMMSGNTACPVINCPPLSQDWGAQDVWSSLRMPSGLACSTVLSPEAAAQFAAQILGLTNHLVWCRLRASMLNTWVSLKQADQRLKGCTL
;
A
#
# COMPACT_ATOMS: atom_id res chain seq x y z
N TYR A 1 -29.10 -11.05 1.20
CA TYR A 1 -29.05 -9.85 0.35
C TYR A 1 -28.91 -10.29 -1.11
N ASN A 2 -29.94 -10.96 -1.65
CA ASN A 2 -30.01 -11.37 -3.07
C ASN A 2 -30.95 -10.40 -3.78
N TYR A 3 -30.53 -9.14 -3.88
CA TYR A 3 -31.22 -8.14 -4.69
C TYR A 3 -30.51 -8.12 -6.04
N TYR A 4 -31.21 -8.60 -7.07
CA TYR A 4 -30.89 -8.52 -8.51
C TYR A 4 -29.53 -7.87 -8.82
N ARG A 5 -28.44 -8.65 -8.91
CA ARG A 5 -27.30 -8.23 -9.73
C ARG A 5 -27.85 -8.19 -11.14
N GLU A 6 -28.09 -7.00 -11.68
CA GLU A 6 -28.33 -6.86 -13.11
C GLU A 6 -27.23 -7.64 -13.84
N LEU A 7 -27.63 -8.50 -14.78
CA LEU A 7 -26.70 -9.22 -15.64
C LEU A 7 -25.80 -8.19 -16.33
N ILE A 8 -24.50 -8.25 -16.05
CA ILE A 8 -23.51 -7.34 -16.61
C ILE A 8 -23.48 -7.56 -18.12
N LYS A 9 -23.72 -6.50 -18.89
CA LYS A 9 -23.77 -6.57 -20.35
C LYS A 9 -22.44 -6.11 -20.93
N ILE A 10 -21.57 -7.07 -21.25
CA ILE A 10 -20.32 -6.83 -21.95
C ILE A 10 -20.62 -6.24 -23.33
N GLY A 11 -19.97 -5.12 -23.62
CA GLY A 11 -20.06 -4.35 -24.84
C GLY A 11 -19.01 -4.76 -25.87
N LYS A 12 -18.71 -3.84 -26.79
CA LYS A 12 -17.67 -4.08 -27.82
C LYS A 12 -16.27 -4.05 -27.21
N LYS A 13 -15.33 -4.70 -27.89
CA LYS A 13 -13.90 -4.58 -27.59
C LYS A 13 -13.45 -3.15 -27.89
N VAL A 14 -12.86 -2.48 -26.91
CA VAL A 14 -12.38 -1.10 -26.97
C VAL A 14 -10.92 -1.05 -27.39
N ARG A 15 -10.11 -1.97 -26.85
CA ARG A 15 -8.67 -2.02 -27.08
C ARG A 15 -8.18 -3.45 -26.91
N GLU A 16 -7.17 -3.82 -27.68
CA GLU A 16 -6.46 -5.08 -27.53
C GLU A 16 -4.97 -4.80 -27.38
N GLY A 17 -4.37 -5.35 -26.31
CA GLY A 17 -2.93 -5.32 -26.07
C GLY A 17 -2.30 -6.70 -26.25
N LYS A 18 -1.00 -6.78 -25.97
CA LYS A 18 -0.21 -8.03 -26.08
C LYS A 18 -0.74 -9.14 -25.17
N THR A 19 -1.19 -8.81 -23.96
CA THR A 19 -1.56 -9.79 -22.92
C THR A 19 -2.99 -9.63 -22.40
N LYS A 20 -3.76 -8.67 -22.93
CA LYS A 20 -5.10 -8.33 -22.41
C LYS A 20 -5.99 -7.67 -23.45
N GLU A 21 -7.29 -7.77 -23.23
CA GLU A 21 -8.35 -7.14 -24.01
C GLU A 21 -9.24 -6.31 -23.10
N LEU A 22 -9.71 -5.16 -23.60
CA LEU A 22 -10.59 -4.26 -22.88
C LEU A 22 -11.96 -4.23 -23.55
N PHE A 23 -13.02 -4.36 -22.77
CA PHE A 23 -14.41 -4.31 -23.25
C PHE A 23 -15.21 -3.23 -22.52
N GLU A 24 -16.10 -2.57 -23.26
CA GLU A 24 -17.11 -1.68 -22.69
C GLU A 24 -18.10 -2.45 -21.79
N LEU A 25 -18.72 -1.76 -20.83
CA LEU A 25 -19.86 -2.27 -20.08
C LEU A 25 -21.09 -1.42 -20.37
N LYS A 26 -22.12 -2.02 -20.96
CA LYS A 26 -23.29 -1.26 -21.47
C LYS A 26 -24.15 -0.65 -20.36
N ASN A 27 -24.21 -1.29 -19.19
CA ASN A 27 -25.04 -0.86 -18.06
C ASN A 27 -24.23 -0.29 -16.88
N GLU A 28 -22.92 -0.11 -17.03
CA GLU A 28 -22.03 0.46 -16.00
C GLU A 28 -21.13 1.53 -16.64
N PRO A 29 -21.68 2.71 -16.99
CA PRO A 29 -20.93 3.75 -17.68
C PRO A 29 -19.73 4.21 -16.85
N GLY A 30 -18.58 4.37 -17.50
CA GLY A 30 -17.32 4.73 -16.85
C GLY A 30 -16.52 3.55 -16.31
N LEU A 31 -17.03 2.31 -16.41
CA LEU A 31 -16.28 1.09 -16.12
C LEU A 31 -15.97 0.31 -17.41
N ILE A 32 -14.90 -0.48 -17.35
CA ILE A 32 -14.47 -1.41 -18.39
C ILE A 32 -14.20 -2.79 -17.81
N LEU A 33 -14.32 -3.82 -18.63
CA LEU A 33 -13.82 -5.15 -18.34
C LEU A 33 -12.39 -5.29 -18.88
N VAL A 34 -11.46 -5.70 -18.01
CA VAL A 34 -10.10 -6.08 -18.38
C VAL A 34 -10.03 -7.60 -18.40
N GLN A 35 -9.79 -8.21 -19.56
CA GLN A 35 -9.68 -9.65 -19.74
C GLN A 35 -8.26 -10.04 -20.11
N SER A 36 -7.64 -10.92 -19.32
CA SER A 36 -6.29 -11.42 -19.53
C SER A 36 -6.24 -12.50 -20.63
N LYS A 37 -5.14 -12.57 -21.38
CA LYS A 37 -4.88 -13.58 -22.41
C LYS A 37 -3.84 -14.61 -21.94
N ASN A 38 -3.95 -15.83 -22.43
CA ASN A 38 -2.98 -16.92 -22.19
C ASN A 38 -1.69 -16.77 -23.01
N GLN A 39 -1.13 -15.56 -23.03
CA GLN A 39 0.00 -15.19 -23.87
C GLN A 39 1.13 -14.59 -23.03
N ILE A 40 2.35 -15.08 -23.22
CA ILE A 40 3.57 -14.47 -22.66
C ILE A 40 4.39 -13.85 -23.80
N THR A 41 5.03 -12.70 -23.55
CA THR A 41 5.76 -11.94 -24.57
C THR A 41 7.05 -11.34 -24.02
N ALA A 42 8.11 -11.23 -24.82
CA ALA A 42 9.35 -10.52 -24.45
C ALA A 42 9.93 -9.75 -25.64
N GLY A 43 10.68 -8.68 -25.36
CA GLY A 43 11.33 -7.84 -26.39
C GLY A 43 10.32 -7.24 -27.36
N ASN A 44 9.38 -6.44 -26.88
CA ASN A 44 8.33 -5.80 -27.70
C ASN A 44 7.52 -6.76 -28.57
N ALA A 45 7.25 -7.97 -28.06
CA ALA A 45 6.56 -9.07 -28.74
C ALA A 45 7.35 -9.74 -29.89
N ALA A 46 8.66 -9.48 -30.01
CA ALA A 46 9.56 -10.26 -30.87
C ALA A 46 9.59 -11.73 -30.46
N ARG A 47 9.48 -12.00 -29.14
CA ARG A 47 9.23 -13.34 -28.60
C ARG A 47 7.80 -13.40 -28.06
N LYS A 48 7.02 -14.41 -28.47
CA LYS A 48 5.64 -14.63 -28.03
C LYS A 48 5.34 -16.13 -28.01
N ASP A 49 4.71 -16.58 -26.93
CA ASP A 49 4.32 -17.98 -26.76
C ASP A 49 2.95 -18.09 -26.08
N GLN A 50 2.24 -19.16 -26.41
CA GLN A 50 1.00 -19.52 -25.73
C GLN A 50 1.34 -20.22 -24.41
N MET A 51 0.73 -19.78 -23.31
CA MET A 51 0.90 -20.38 -21.99
C MET A 51 -0.47 -20.55 -21.34
N GLU A 52 -1.02 -21.76 -21.45
CA GLU A 52 -2.33 -22.08 -20.90
C GLU A 52 -2.38 -21.88 -19.38
N GLY A 53 -3.42 -21.21 -18.90
CA GLY A 53 -3.60 -20.86 -17.49
C GLY A 53 -2.96 -19.54 -17.07
N LYS A 54 -2.05 -18.96 -17.88
CA LYS A 54 -1.40 -17.66 -17.56
C LYS A 54 -2.43 -16.55 -17.35
N ALA A 55 -3.53 -16.52 -18.11
CA ALA A 55 -4.55 -15.49 -17.97
C ALA A 55 -5.14 -15.47 -16.55
N ALA A 56 -5.46 -16.65 -16.01
CA ALA A 56 -6.02 -16.78 -14.68
C ALA A 56 -4.99 -16.41 -13.59
N ILE A 57 -3.75 -16.86 -13.77
CA ILE A 57 -2.65 -16.54 -12.85
C ILE A 57 -2.39 -15.02 -12.81
N ALA A 58 -2.30 -14.37 -13.97
CA ALA A 58 -2.06 -12.93 -14.08
C ALA A 58 -3.20 -12.11 -13.49
N ASN A 59 -4.44 -12.49 -13.79
CA ASN A 59 -5.64 -11.84 -13.23
C ASN A 59 -5.69 -11.99 -11.71
N ASN A 60 -5.54 -13.20 -11.18
CA ASN A 60 -5.55 -13.44 -9.73
C ASN A 60 -4.45 -12.65 -9.01
N THR A 61 -3.23 -12.65 -9.55
CA THR A 61 -2.11 -11.86 -9.02
C THR A 61 -2.47 -10.37 -8.96
N THR A 62 -3.00 -9.83 -10.06
CA THR A 62 -3.40 -8.42 -10.18
C THR A 62 -4.51 -8.06 -9.19
N VAL A 63 -5.55 -8.90 -9.09
CA VAL A 63 -6.69 -8.68 -8.18
C VAL A 63 -6.22 -8.62 -6.74
N ILE A 64 -5.36 -9.54 -6.30
CA ILE A 64 -4.87 -9.57 -4.92
C ILE A 64 -3.95 -8.39 -4.64
N VAL A 65 -3.05 -8.05 -5.57
CA VAL A 65 -2.15 -6.89 -5.45
C VAL A 65 -2.95 -5.60 -5.36
N PHE A 66 -3.90 -5.36 -6.26
CA PHE A 66 -4.72 -4.15 -6.21
C PHE A 66 -5.63 -4.11 -4.98
N SER A 67 -6.16 -5.25 -4.53
CA SER A 67 -6.94 -5.31 -3.29
C SER A 67 -6.08 -4.95 -2.07
N LEU A 68 -4.82 -5.40 -2.00
CA LEU A 68 -3.87 -5.00 -0.96
C LEU A 68 -3.61 -3.48 -0.99
N LEU A 69 -3.33 -2.93 -2.16
CA LEU A 69 -3.08 -1.49 -2.35
C LEU A 69 -4.31 -0.65 -2.00
N HIS A 70 -5.51 -1.12 -2.37
CA HIS A 70 -6.78 -0.48 -2.03
C HIS A 70 -7.02 -0.47 -0.51
N VAL A 71 -6.81 -1.60 0.17
CA VAL A 71 -6.93 -1.72 1.63
C VAL A 71 -5.90 -0.86 2.38
N ALA A 72 -4.71 -0.65 1.78
CA ALA A 72 -3.72 0.29 2.28
C ALA A 72 -4.16 1.75 2.12
N GLY A 73 -4.97 2.06 1.11
CA GLY A 73 -5.47 3.41 0.81
C GLY A 73 -4.85 4.05 -0.44
N ILE A 74 -4.23 3.27 -1.33
CA ILE A 74 -3.76 3.75 -2.63
C ILE A 74 -4.96 3.83 -3.60
N LYS A 75 -5.07 4.94 -4.33
CA LYS A 75 -6.08 5.12 -5.38
C LYS A 75 -5.72 4.27 -6.61
N THR A 76 -6.58 3.31 -6.95
CA THR A 76 -6.41 2.39 -8.09
C THR A 76 -7.62 2.42 -9.01
N ALA A 77 -7.43 2.12 -10.29
CA ALA A 77 -8.53 1.91 -11.23
C ALA A 77 -9.29 0.60 -10.99
N PHE A 78 -8.71 -0.36 -10.26
CA PHE A 78 -9.37 -1.62 -9.91
C PHE A 78 -10.66 -1.40 -9.10
N VAL A 79 -11.75 -2.07 -9.50
CA VAL A 79 -13.04 -2.04 -8.80
C VAL A 79 -13.30 -3.37 -8.09
N ARG A 80 -13.38 -4.47 -8.86
CA ARG A 80 -13.61 -5.82 -8.33
C ARG A 80 -13.32 -6.88 -9.39
N GLN A 81 -13.06 -8.11 -8.94
CA GLN A 81 -12.99 -9.27 -9.83
C GLN A 81 -14.34 -9.54 -10.51
N HIS A 82 -14.30 -10.03 -11.76
CA HIS A 82 -15.47 -10.52 -12.48
C HIS A 82 -15.47 -12.04 -12.58
N GLU A 83 -14.40 -12.59 -13.14
CA GLU A 83 -14.16 -14.02 -13.37
C GLU A 83 -12.69 -14.36 -13.10
N ASP A 84 -12.28 -15.61 -13.33
CA ASP A 84 -10.90 -16.06 -13.11
C ASP A 84 -9.89 -15.36 -14.00
N ILE A 85 -10.29 -14.94 -15.20
CA ILE A 85 -9.42 -14.28 -16.19
C ILE A 85 -9.72 -12.79 -16.37
N SER A 86 -10.67 -12.23 -15.63
CA SER A 86 -11.12 -10.85 -15.86
C SER A 86 -11.55 -10.09 -14.60
N PHE A 87 -11.41 -8.76 -14.64
CA PHE A 87 -11.82 -7.85 -13.58
C PHE A 87 -12.40 -6.55 -14.13
N PHE A 88 -13.19 -5.86 -13.31
CA PHE A 88 -13.72 -4.54 -13.63
C PHE A 88 -12.80 -3.44 -13.15
N ALA A 89 -12.59 -2.44 -14.01
CA ALA A 89 -11.78 -1.26 -13.72
C ALA A 89 -12.53 0.02 -14.12
N ILE A 90 -12.19 1.13 -13.46
CA ILE A 90 -12.54 2.48 -13.89
C ILE A 90 -11.88 2.71 -15.25
N ASN A 91 -12.67 3.16 -16.22
CA ASN A 91 -12.16 3.50 -17.54
C ASN A 91 -11.22 4.70 -17.43
N CYS A 92 -10.00 4.52 -17.90
CA CYS A 92 -8.96 5.53 -17.83
C CYS A 92 -8.36 5.79 -19.22
N GLU A 93 -8.07 7.05 -19.51
CA GLU A 93 -7.11 7.39 -20.55
C GLU A 93 -5.70 7.25 -19.99
N MET A 94 -4.95 6.29 -20.53
CA MET A 94 -3.61 5.95 -20.03
C MET A 94 -2.61 7.05 -20.34
N ILE A 95 -1.76 7.35 -19.36
CA ILE A 95 -0.58 8.21 -19.54
C ILE A 95 0.51 7.33 -20.19
N PRO A 96 1.12 7.72 -21.32
CA PRO A 96 2.03 6.86 -22.09
C PRO A 96 3.44 6.80 -21.49
N ILE A 97 3.56 6.66 -20.17
CA ILE A 97 4.81 6.58 -19.42
C ILE A 97 4.81 5.34 -18.54
N GLU A 98 5.87 4.55 -18.62
CA GLU A 98 6.16 3.48 -17.67
C GLU A 98 6.99 4.05 -16.51
N PHE A 99 6.46 3.92 -15.29
CA PHE A 99 7.16 4.32 -14.08
C PHE A 99 7.87 3.10 -13.50
N VAL A 100 9.20 3.11 -13.50
CA VAL A 100 10.01 2.03 -12.94
C VAL A 100 10.62 2.48 -11.61
N CYS A 101 10.46 1.65 -10.58
CA CYS A 101 11.04 1.88 -9.26
C CYS A 101 11.98 0.72 -8.89
N ARG A 102 13.16 1.04 -8.35
CA ARG A 102 14.22 0.05 -8.06
C ARG A 102 14.74 0.17 -6.63
N ARG A 103 14.84 -0.98 -5.95
CA ARG A 103 15.66 -1.15 -4.75
C ARG A 103 17.06 -1.63 -5.09
N VAL A 104 17.19 -2.52 -6.07
CA VAL A 104 18.46 -3.16 -6.43
C VAL A 104 18.80 -2.88 -7.89
N ALA A 105 20.05 -2.50 -8.17
CA ALA A 105 20.55 -2.31 -9.52
C ALA A 105 20.71 -3.67 -10.22
N THR A 106 19.93 -3.88 -11.27
CA THR A 106 20.02 -5.01 -12.21
C THR A 106 19.44 -4.59 -13.58
N GLY A 107 19.43 -5.50 -14.55
CA GLY A 107 18.74 -5.30 -15.82
C GLY A 107 19.23 -4.07 -16.61
N SER A 108 18.28 -3.30 -17.14
CA SER A 108 18.58 -2.16 -18.02
C SER A 108 19.32 -1.01 -17.32
N PHE A 109 19.22 -0.91 -15.99
CA PHE A 109 19.98 0.08 -15.22
C PHE A 109 21.49 -0.12 -15.38
N LEU A 110 21.97 -1.37 -15.29
CA LEU A 110 23.41 -1.68 -15.41
C LEU A 110 23.93 -1.40 -16.83
N LYS A 111 23.10 -1.64 -17.85
CA LYS A 111 23.45 -1.32 -19.25
C LYS A 111 23.64 0.19 -19.46
N ARG A 112 22.79 1.01 -18.86
CA ARG A 112 22.86 2.48 -18.94
C ARG A 112 23.93 3.09 -18.04
N ASN A 113 24.38 2.37 -17.00
CA ASN A 113 25.31 2.87 -16.00
C ASN A 113 26.53 1.92 -15.88
N PRO A 114 27.40 1.88 -16.90
CA PRO A 114 28.59 1.03 -16.86
C PRO A 114 29.47 1.39 -15.66
N GLY A 115 29.95 0.36 -14.95
CA GLY A 115 30.73 0.50 -13.72
C GLY A 115 29.92 0.26 -12.43
N VAL A 116 28.58 0.38 -12.49
CA VAL A 116 27.73 -0.05 -11.37
C VAL A 116 27.67 -1.57 -11.34
N LYS A 117 27.88 -2.16 -10.16
CA LYS A 117 27.78 -3.61 -9.96
C LYS A 117 26.35 -4.01 -9.67
N GLU A 118 25.96 -5.19 -10.16
CA GLU A 118 24.69 -5.80 -9.78
C GLU A 118 24.61 -6.01 -8.27
N GLY A 119 23.44 -5.77 -7.69
CA GLY A 119 23.24 -5.83 -6.24
C GLY A 119 23.40 -4.47 -5.54
N TYR A 120 23.88 -3.42 -6.21
CA TYR A 120 23.90 -2.07 -5.64
C TYR A 120 22.50 -1.67 -5.16
N ARG A 121 22.40 -1.15 -3.93
CA ARG A 121 21.11 -0.81 -3.30
C ARG A 121 20.82 0.69 -3.37
N PHE A 122 19.63 1.05 -3.82
CA PHE A 122 19.12 2.42 -3.80
C PHE A 122 18.37 2.69 -2.50
N SER A 123 18.78 3.74 -1.79
CA SER A 123 18.13 4.25 -0.59
C SER A 123 18.12 5.78 -0.62
N PRO A 124 16.98 6.45 -0.94
CA PRO A 124 15.65 5.89 -1.22
C PRO A 124 15.58 5.12 -2.56
N PRO A 125 14.47 4.38 -2.85
CA PRO A 125 14.27 3.72 -4.14
C PRO A 125 14.45 4.68 -5.33
N LYS A 126 15.08 4.19 -6.40
CA LYS A 126 15.28 4.98 -7.63
C LYS A 126 14.04 4.89 -8.51
N VAL A 127 13.48 6.04 -8.89
CA VAL A 127 12.46 6.14 -9.94
C VAL A 127 13.09 6.51 -11.28
N GLU A 128 12.58 5.91 -12.36
CA GLU A 128 12.93 6.20 -13.75
C GLU A 128 11.65 6.21 -14.60
N LEU A 129 11.61 7.03 -15.65
CA LEU A 129 10.48 7.19 -16.56
C LEU A 129 10.86 6.67 -17.95
N PHE A 130 9.97 5.92 -18.59
CA PHE A 130 10.16 5.43 -19.96
C PHE A 130 8.93 5.78 -20.80
N LEU A 131 9.12 6.40 -21.95
CA LEU A 131 8.03 6.63 -22.90
C LEU A 131 7.58 5.28 -23.46
N LYS A 132 6.28 5.02 -23.51
CA LYS A 132 5.74 3.86 -24.22
C LYS A 132 5.85 4.07 -25.73
N ASP A 133 6.84 3.42 -26.33
CA ASP A 133 7.18 3.48 -27.75
C ASP A 133 7.87 2.18 -28.17
N ASP A 134 7.06 1.24 -28.65
CA ASP A 134 7.51 -0.08 -29.07
C ASP A 134 8.55 -0.01 -30.22
N GLU A 135 8.47 1.01 -31.09
CA GLU A 135 9.37 1.19 -32.23
C GLU A 135 10.78 1.58 -31.76
N ASN A 136 10.86 2.39 -30.69
CA ASN A 136 12.12 2.91 -30.14
C ASN A 136 12.56 2.21 -28.84
N ASN A 137 12.00 1.05 -28.53
CA ASN A 137 12.32 0.24 -27.34
C ASN A 137 12.14 0.97 -26.01
N ASP A 138 11.03 1.72 -25.90
CA ASP A 138 10.63 2.46 -24.70
C ASP A 138 11.75 3.34 -24.14
N PRO A 139 12.13 4.45 -24.82
CA PRO A 139 13.28 5.25 -24.44
C PRO A 139 13.08 5.88 -23.05
N GLN A 140 14.18 5.95 -22.28
CA GLN A 140 14.16 6.65 -21.00
C GLN A 140 13.90 8.14 -21.23
N TRP A 141 12.97 8.70 -20.45
CA TRP A 141 12.66 10.12 -20.45
C TRP A 141 13.04 10.77 -19.12
N SER A 142 13.44 12.04 -19.17
CA SER A 142 13.55 12.91 -18.00
C SER A 142 12.18 13.49 -17.63
N GLU A 143 12.08 14.07 -16.43
CA GLU A 143 10.86 14.77 -16.01
C GLU A 143 10.55 15.95 -16.95
N GLU A 144 11.56 16.69 -17.37
CA GLU A 144 11.42 17.83 -18.30
C GLU A 144 10.86 17.39 -19.66
N GLN A 145 11.24 16.21 -20.17
CA GLN A 145 10.67 15.67 -21.41
C GLN A 145 9.18 15.35 -21.25
N VAL A 146 8.77 14.75 -20.12
CA VAL A 146 7.36 14.48 -19.83
C VAL A 146 6.56 15.78 -19.74
N LEU A 147 7.08 16.79 -19.06
CA LEU A 147 6.44 18.10 -18.91
C LEU A 147 6.34 18.85 -20.25
N ALA A 148 7.40 18.82 -21.06
CA ALA A 148 7.44 19.45 -22.38
C ALA A 148 6.46 18.81 -23.37
N ALA A 149 6.17 17.52 -23.22
CA ALA A 149 5.22 16.80 -24.07
C ALA A 149 3.77 17.25 -23.87
N LYS A 150 3.43 17.88 -22.73
CA LYS A 150 2.10 18.43 -22.42
C LYS A 150 0.97 17.42 -22.68
N PHE A 151 1.14 16.19 -22.22
CA PHE A 151 0.11 15.16 -22.33
C PHE A 151 -1.22 15.63 -21.73
N LYS A 152 -2.35 15.30 -22.37
CA LYS A 152 -3.70 15.65 -21.93
C LYS A 152 -4.70 14.47 -21.89
N PRO A 153 -4.36 13.34 -21.25
CA PRO A 153 -5.29 12.22 -21.13
C PRO A 153 -6.52 12.63 -20.32
N GLY A 154 -7.71 12.32 -20.84
CA GLY A 154 -8.99 12.68 -20.24
C GLY A 154 -9.19 14.20 -20.13
N GLY A 155 -8.47 14.99 -20.93
CA GLY A 155 -8.45 16.45 -20.84
C GLY A 155 -7.61 17.04 -19.69
N VAL A 156 -7.02 16.20 -18.83
CA VAL A 156 -6.17 16.64 -17.72
C VAL A 156 -4.74 16.85 -18.21
N THR A 157 -4.22 18.07 -18.08
CA THR A 157 -2.83 18.37 -18.47
C THR A 157 -1.87 17.80 -17.44
N ILE A 158 -0.94 16.96 -17.87
CA ILE A 158 0.12 16.42 -17.02
C ILE A 158 1.19 17.51 -16.81
N GLY A 159 1.07 18.27 -15.73
CA GLY A 159 2.05 19.26 -15.29
C GLY A 159 2.94 18.73 -14.16
N GLN A 160 3.70 19.64 -13.54
CA GLN A 160 4.61 19.30 -12.44
C GLN A 160 3.86 18.65 -11.27
N CYS A 161 2.68 19.16 -10.93
CA CYS A 161 1.88 18.62 -9.83
C CYS A 161 1.52 17.15 -10.08
N GLU A 162 1.02 16.84 -11.27
CA GLU A 162 0.61 15.50 -11.67
C GLU A 162 1.80 14.53 -11.73
N LEU A 163 2.93 14.98 -12.30
CA LEU A 163 4.16 14.20 -12.39
C LEU A 163 4.76 13.89 -11.01
N ASP A 164 4.78 14.88 -10.10
CA ASP A 164 5.23 14.66 -8.72
C ASP A 164 4.34 13.63 -8.02
N ILE A 165 3.02 13.71 -8.22
CA ILE A 165 2.05 12.77 -7.63
C ILE A 165 2.29 11.35 -8.12
N MET A 166 2.45 11.14 -9.42
CA MET A 166 2.74 9.81 -9.97
C MET A 166 4.08 9.27 -9.48
N THR A 167 5.11 10.10 -9.41
CA THR A 167 6.44 9.71 -8.92
C THR A 167 6.40 9.29 -7.45
N HIS A 168 5.78 10.08 -6.58
CA HIS A 168 5.65 9.75 -5.16
C HIS A 168 4.74 8.54 -4.92
N THR A 169 3.69 8.38 -5.73
CA THR A 169 2.81 7.21 -5.70
C THR A 169 3.57 5.95 -6.13
N THR A 170 4.43 6.05 -7.14
CA THR A 170 5.30 4.94 -7.60
C THR A 170 6.19 4.43 -6.47
N VAL A 171 6.85 5.34 -5.74
CA VAL A 171 7.68 4.96 -4.58
C VAL A 171 6.82 4.30 -3.50
N ALA A 172 5.65 4.86 -3.18
CA ALA A 172 4.77 4.30 -2.14
C ALA A 172 4.26 2.90 -2.49
N VAL A 173 3.84 2.68 -3.74
CA VAL A 173 3.40 1.38 -4.24
C VAL A 173 4.54 0.37 -4.17
N PHE A 174 5.73 0.76 -4.62
CA PHE A 174 6.91 -0.09 -4.54
C PHE A 174 7.21 -0.50 -3.09
N GLU A 175 7.26 0.45 -2.16
CA GLU A 175 7.60 0.17 -0.77
C GLU A 175 6.53 -0.66 -0.04
N ILE A 176 5.24 -0.47 -0.37
CA ILE A 176 4.14 -1.31 0.12
C ILE A 176 4.31 -2.76 -0.33
N LEU A 177 4.58 -2.97 -1.62
CA LEU A 177 4.78 -4.32 -2.16
C LEU A 177 6.09 -4.93 -1.67
N GLU A 178 7.15 -4.14 -1.52
CA GLU A 178 8.43 -4.58 -0.94
C GLU A 178 8.24 -5.06 0.51
N LYS A 179 7.54 -4.28 1.35
CA LYS A 179 7.24 -4.66 2.73
C LYS A 179 6.37 -5.90 2.82
N ALA A 180 5.37 -6.02 1.93
CA ALA A 180 4.52 -7.19 1.87
C ALA A 180 5.30 -8.44 1.47
N TRP A 181 6.09 -8.38 0.39
CA TRP A 181 6.90 -9.53 -0.06
C TRP A 181 7.98 -9.95 0.94
N ALA A 182 8.50 -9.01 1.73
CA ALA A 182 9.45 -9.32 2.79
C ALA A 182 8.87 -10.27 3.86
N SER A 183 7.55 -10.25 4.11
CA SER A 183 6.91 -11.21 5.04
C SER A 183 6.98 -12.65 4.53
N GLN A 184 7.13 -12.83 3.21
CA GLN A 184 7.26 -14.13 2.56
C GLN A 184 8.71 -14.46 2.19
N ASN A 185 9.68 -13.80 2.85
CA ASN A 185 11.12 -13.93 2.57
C ASN A 185 11.47 -13.74 1.08
N CYS A 186 10.80 -12.79 0.43
CA CYS A 186 11.04 -12.43 -0.97
C CYS A 186 11.56 -10.99 -1.06
N THR A 187 12.61 -10.79 -1.85
CA THR A 187 13.12 -9.46 -2.19
C THR A 187 12.42 -8.97 -3.46
N LEU A 188 11.62 -7.91 -3.33
CA LEU A 188 11.14 -7.14 -4.48
C LEU A 188 12.30 -6.24 -4.97
N VAL A 189 12.76 -6.49 -6.19
CA VAL A 189 13.99 -5.87 -6.72
C VAL A 189 13.70 -4.57 -7.45
N ASP A 190 12.75 -4.64 -8.38
CA ASP A 190 12.19 -3.51 -9.10
C ASP A 190 10.76 -3.80 -9.53
N LEU A 191 10.03 -2.73 -9.86
CA LEU A 191 8.63 -2.76 -10.26
C LEU A 191 8.40 -1.73 -11.36
N LYS A 192 7.56 -2.08 -12.33
CA LYS A 192 7.02 -1.18 -13.34
C LYS A 192 5.51 -1.02 -13.14
N ILE A 193 5.03 0.21 -13.13
CA ILE A 193 3.59 0.53 -13.08
C ILE A 193 3.23 1.61 -14.10
N GLU A 194 1.93 1.73 -14.38
CA GLU A 194 1.38 2.73 -15.29
C GLU A 194 0.20 3.45 -14.62
N PHE A 195 -0.02 4.69 -14.99
CA PHE A 195 -1.12 5.52 -14.49
C PHE A 195 -2.08 5.87 -15.60
N GLY A 196 -3.34 6.14 -15.22
CA GLY A 196 -4.36 6.66 -16.12
C GLY A 196 -5.18 7.75 -15.46
N VAL A 197 -5.80 8.58 -16.28
CA VAL A 197 -6.76 9.60 -15.85
C VAL A 197 -8.16 9.04 -16.03
N SER A 198 -8.93 9.00 -14.94
CA SER A 198 -10.33 8.56 -14.97
C SER A 198 -11.16 9.43 -15.92
N VAL A 199 -11.87 8.80 -16.86
CA VAL A 199 -12.72 9.52 -17.83
C VAL A 199 -13.97 10.14 -17.19
N THR A 200 -14.35 9.71 -15.98
CA THR A 200 -15.53 10.22 -15.27
C THR A 200 -15.19 11.30 -14.25
N GLY A 201 -13.99 11.28 -13.67
CA GLY A 201 -13.62 12.14 -12.54
C GLY A 201 -12.34 12.96 -12.70
N GLY A 202 -11.53 12.69 -13.73
CA GLY A 202 -10.23 13.36 -13.93
C GLY A 202 -9.16 13.01 -12.89
N ASP A 203 -9.45 12.11 -11.94
CA ASP A 203 -8.46 11.62 -10.98
C ASP A 203 -7.36 10.81 -11.68
N ILE A 204 -6.10 11.03 -11.27
CA ILE A 204 -4.98 10.16 -11.61
C ILE A 204 -5.05 8.91 -10.73
N LEU A 205 -5.10 7.74 -11.37
CA LEU A 205 -5.22 6.44 -10.72
C LEU A 205 -4.07 5.54 -11.15
N LEU A 206 -3.57 4.73 -10.21
CA LEU A 206 -2.77 3.56 -10.56
C LEU A 206 -3.64 2.63 -11.40
N ALA A 207 -3.22 2.33 -12.61
CA ALA A 207 -4.03 1.61 -13.59
C ALA A 207 -3.24 0.41 -14.17
N ASP A 208 -3.69 -0.09 -15.32
CA ASP A 208 -3.15 -1.28 -15.97
C ASP A 208 -3.22 -2.54 -15.06
N VAL A 209 -2.15 -3.32 -15.01
CA VAL A 209 -2.03 -4.53 -14.19
C VAL A 209 -0.71 -4.55 -13.43
N ILE A 210 -0.70 -5.19 -12.26
CA ILE A 210 0.53 -5.56 -11.58
C ILE A 210 0.51 -7.08 -11.42
N ASP A 211 1.20 -7.76 -12.33
CA ASP A 211 1.34 -9.21 -12.33
C ASP A 211 2.83 -9.60 -12.32
N ASN A 212 3.10 -10.89 -12.53
CA ASN A 212 4.47 -11.42 -12.50
C ASN A 212 5.33 -11.01 -13.72
N ASP A 213 4.78 -10.21 -14.64
CA ASP A 213 5.50 -9.53 -15.71
C ASP A 213 6.02 -8.15 -15.27
N SER A 214 5.40 -7.55 -14.24
CA SER A 214 5.59 -6.16 -13.81
C SER A 214 6.78 -5.97 -12.87
N TRP A 215 7.31 -7.01 -12.23
CA TRP A 215 8.38 -6.90 -11.24
C TRP A 215 9.54 -7.86 -11.48
N ARG A 216 10.60 -7.70 -10.68
CA ARG A 216 11.59 -8.74 -10.38
C ARG A 216 11.46 -9.20 -8.93
N LEU A 217 11.40 -10.52 -8.72
CA LEU A 217 11.15 -11.11 -7.41
C LEU A 217 12.13 -12.24 -7.11
N TRP A 218 12.97 -12.04 -6.10
CA TRP A 218 14.04 -12.97 -5.70
C TRP A 218 13.76 -13.56 -4.32
N PRO A 219 13.37 -14.85 -4.23
CA PRO A 219 13.30 -15.57 -2.97
C PRO A 219 14.63 -15.50 -2.22
N SER A 220 14.60 -15.20 -0.92
CA SER A 220 15.78 -14.99 -0.06
C SER A 220 16.79 -13.96 -0.57
N GLY A 221 16.40 -13.08 -1.51
CA GLY A 221 17.32 -12.15 -2.17
C GLY A 221 18.28 -12.81 -3.16
N ASP A 222 18.07 -14.07 -3.53
CA ASP A 222 18.91 -14.83 -4.45
C ASP A 222 18.37 -14.75 -5.88
N ARG A 223 19.14 -14.08 -6.77
CA ARG A 223 18.79 -13.95 -8.18
C ARG A 223 18.66 -15.30 -8.89
N SER A 224 19.42 -16.31 -8.49
CA SER A 224 19.34 -17.65 -9.13
C SER A 224 17.98 -18.31 -8.92
N GLN A 225 17.23 -17.88 -7.90
CA GLN A 225 15.91 -18.37 -7.56
C GLN A 225 14.78 -17.53 -8.14
N GLN A 226 15.07 -16.53 -8.99
CA GLN A 226 14.09 -15.57 -9.53
C GLN A 226 12.80 -16.26 -10.01
N LYS A 227 11.65 -15.69 -9.62
CA LYS A 227 10.32 -16.26 -9.89
C LYS A 227 9.51 -15.46 -10.91
N ASP A 228 10.06 -14.35 -11.38
CA ASP A 228 9.39 -13.44 -12.30
C ASP A 228 9.70 -13.76 -13.78
N LYS A 229 9.08 -12.97 -14.67
CA LYS A 229 9.23 -13.09 -16.13
C LYS A 229 10.67 -12.97 -16.63
N GLN A 230 11.63 -12.46 -15.86
CA GLN A 230 13.03 -12.45 -16.25
C GLN A 230 13.55 -13.85 -16.60
N VAL A 231 13.03 -14.92 -15.97
CA VAL A 231 13.35 -16.32 -16.34
C VAL A 231 13.05 -16.59 -17.81
N TYR A 232 11.87 -16.19 -18.30
CA TYR A 232 11.48 -16.35 -19.70
C TYR A 232 12.30 -15.47 -20.64
N ARG A 233 12.70 -14.27 -20.21
CA ARG A 233 13.57 -13.37 -20.99
C ARG A 233 14.98 -13.96 -21.15
N ASP A 234 15.49 -14.65 -20.13
CA ASP A 234 16.84 -15.20 -20.09
C ASP A 234 16.99 -16.55 -20.83
N LEU A 235 15.87 -17.19 -21.22
CA LEU A 235 15.91 -18.43 -21.99
C LEU A 235 16.63 -18.22 -23.33
N GLY A 236 17.64 -19.05 -23.61
CA GLY A 236 18.28 -19.13 -24.92
C GLY A 236 17.29 -19.61 -25.98
N GLU A 237 16.68 -20.77 -25.74
CA GLU A 237 15.63 -21.37 -26.56
C GLU A 237 14.37 -21.62 -25.71
N VAL A 238 13.19 -21.45 -26.32
CA VAL A 238 11.90 -21.68 -25.67
C VAL A 238 11.42 -23.10 -25.99
N THR A 239 11.70 -24.05 -25.10
CA THR A 239 11.20 -25.43 -25.19
C THR A 239 9.90 -25.59 -24.37
N PRO A 240 9.10 -26.63 -24.63
CA PRO A 240 7.93 -26.94 -23.81
C PRO A 240 8.27 -27.08 -22.31
N ASP A 241 9.37 -27.75 -21.98
CA ASP A 241 9.84 -27.92 -20.59
C ASP A 241 10.24 -26.58 -19.96
N ALA A 242 10.90 -25.70 -20.72
CA ALA A 242 11.27 -24.37 -20.25
C ALA A 242 10.03 -23.50 -19.99
N LEU A 243 9.01 -23.58 -20.85
CA LEU A 243 7.73 -22.90 -20.64
C LEU A 243 6.98 -23.45 -19.41
N GLN A 244 7.02 -24.77 -19.19
CA GLN A 244 6.41 -25.38 -18.01
C GLN A 244 7.13 -24.93 -16.72
N MET A 245 8.45 -24.81 -16.73
CA MET A 245 9.22 -24.23 -15.62
C MET A 245 8.81 -22.77 -15.35
N VAL A 246 8.70 -21.94 -16.40
CA VAL A 246 8.24 -20.54 -16.25
C VAL A 246 6.82 -20.50 -15.67
N LYS A 247 5.92 -21.35 -16.15
CA LYS A 247 4.56 -21.46 -15.62
C LYS A 247 4.56 -21.84 -14.13
N GLY A 248 5.37 -22.83 -13.73
CA GLY A 248 5.52 -23.21 -12.32
C GLY A 248 6.02 -22.06 -11.43
N ASN A 249 6.90 -21.18 -11.95
CA ASN A 249 7.28 -19.97 -11.23
C ASN A 249 6.12 -18.97 -11.07
N PHE A 250 5.27 -18.83 -12.09
CA PHE A 250 4.08 -17.97 -12.05
C PHE A 250 3.04 -18.51 -11.05
N GLU A 251 2.81 -19.82 -11.03
CA GLU A 251 1.94 -20.50 -10.05
C GLU A 251 2.46 -20.30 -8.62
N TRP A 252 3.77 -20.48 -8.42
CA TRP A 252 4.43 -20.26 -7.11
C TRP A 252 4.20 -18.84 -6.57
N VAL A 253 4.22 -17.83 -7.45
CA VAL A 253 3.95 -16.43 -7.10
C VAL A 253 2.47 -16.22 -6.79
N ALA A 254 1.57 -16.78 -7.60
CA ALA A 254 0.12 -16.66 -7.40
C ALA A 254 -0.31 -17.19 -6.03
N ASP A 255 0.24 -18.34 -5.62
CA ASP A 255 -0.05 -18.96 -4.31
C ASP A 255 0.39 -18.06 -3.15
N ARG A 256 1.54 -17.39 -3.28
CA ARG A 256 2.12 -16.56 -2.21
C ARG A 256 1.55 -15.16 -2.15
N VAL A 257 1.15 -14.62 -3.30
CA VAL A 257 0.46 -13.32 -3.35
C VAL A 257 -0.80 -13.35 -2.46
N ALA A 258 -1.52 -14.47 -2.41
CA ALA A 258 -2.66 -14.65 -1.51
C ALA A 258 -2.31 -14.55 -0.02
N LEU A 259 -1.06 -14.80 0.37
CA LEU A 259 -0.58 -14.69 1.75
C LEU A 259 -0.30 -13.24 2.14
N LEU A 260 -0.06 -12.34 1.17
CA LEU A 260 0.27 -10.94 1.43
C LEU A 260 -0.88 -10.17 2.11
N GLN A 261 -2.12 -10.66 2.00
CA GLN A 261 -3.29 -10.08 2.66
C GLN A 261 -3.57 -10.68 4.05
N LYS A 262 -2.82 -11.71 4.47
CA LYS A 262 -3.03 -12.33 5.78
C LYS A 262 -2.27 -11.56 6.86
N ASN A 263 -2.94 -11.32 7.98
CA ASN A 263 -2.29 -10.83 9.18
C ASN A 263 -1.70 -12.02 9.95
N GLU A 264 -0.39 -12.19 9.90
CA GLU A 264 0.31 -13.25 10.67
C GLU A 264 0.43 -12.88 12.16
N ILE A 265 0.61 -11.58 12.47
CA ILE A 265 0.71 -11.07 13.85
C ILE A 265 -0.36 -10.01 14.07
N ASN A 266 -1.39 -10.37 14.82
CA ASN A 266 -2.45 -9.44 15.23
C ASN A 266 -2.05 -8.73 16.53
N GLY A 267 -1.65 -7.47 16.43
CA GLY A 267 -1.54 -6.60 17.60
C GLY A 267 -2.90 -6.00 17.97
N ARG A 268 -3.00 -5.43 19.18
CA ARG A 268 -4.19 -4.68 19.63
C ARG A 268 -3.83 -3.42 20.39
N VAL A 269 -4.80 -2.53 20.49
CA VAL A 269 -4.77 -1.38 21.38
C VAL A 269 -5.79 -1.56 22.49
N VAL A 270 -5.40 -1.26 23.73
CA VAL A 270 -6.31 -1.23 24.87
C VAL A 270 -6.29 0.18 25.46
N VAL A 271 -7.41 0.89 25.32
CA VAL A 271 -7.60 2.22 25.89
C VAL A 271 -8.20 2.06 27.29
N LEU A 272 -7.45 2.50 28.30
CA LEU A 272 -7.87 2.51 29.70
C LEU A 272 -8.28 3.93 30.07
N MET A 273 -9.54 4.13 30.45
CA MET A 273 -10.06 5.43 30.87
C MET A 273 -10.33 5.48 32.38
N GLY A 274 -9.87 6.56 33.02
CA GLY A 274 -10.08 6.80 34.46
C GLY A 274 -11.53 7.09 34.85
N SER A 275 -12.32 7.56 33.89
CA SER A 275 -13.72 7.97 34.05
C SER A 275 -14.50 7.72 32.76
N VAL A 276 -15.77 7.35 32.89
CA VAL A 276 -16.70 7.22 31.75
C VAL A 276 -16.98 8.55 31.05
N THR A 277 -16.72 9.68 31.72
CA THR A 277 -16.85 11.02 31.12
C THR A 277 -15.90 11.23 29.94
N ASP A 278 -14.79 10.47 29.88
CA ASP A 278 -13.77 10.59 28.84
C ASP A 278 -14.05 9.68 27.62
N MET A 279 -15.23 9.04 27.59
CA MET A 279 -15.62 8.09 26.54
C MET A 279 -15.54 8.69 25.13
N SER A 280 -15.96 9.94 24.95
CA SER A 280 -15.93 10.61 23.64
C SER A 280 -14.51 10.79 23.10
N HIS A 281 -13.53 11.01 23.98
CA HIS A 281 -12.11 11.07 23.64
C HIS A 281 -11.58 9.67 23.28
N CYS A 282 -11.93 8.66 24.06
CA CYS A 282 -11.53 7.27 23.81
C CYS A 282 -12.08 6.71 22.50
N GLU A 283 -13.32 7.05 22.13
CA GLU A 283 -13.92 6.66 20.85
C GLU A 283 -13.19 7.27 19.64
N LYS A 284 -12.59 8.47 19.78
CA LYS A 284 -11.70 9.01 18.73
C LYS A 284 -10.46 8.15 18.54
N ILE A 285 -9.83 7.71 19.63
CA ILE A 285 -8.67 6.79 19.58
C ILE A 285 -9.07 5.46 18.93
N LYS A 286 -10.23 4.90 19.32
CA LYS A 286 -10.76 3.66 18.74
C LYS A 286 -11.01 3.77 17.24
N ARG A 287 -11.64 4.87 16.78
CA ARG A 287 -11.82 5.15 15.35
C ARG A 287 -10.49 5.30 14.61
N GLY A 288 -9.52 5.98 15.22
CA GLY A 288 -8.16 6.08 14.69
C GLY A 288 -7.49 4.70 14.53
N CYS A 289 -7.64 3.81 15.51
CA CYS A 289 -7.11 2.44 15.43
C CYS A 289 -7.80 1.65 14.31
N ALA A 290 -9.12 1.80 14.16
CA ALA A 290 -9.89 1.13 13.12
C ALA A 290 -9.47 1.57 11.69
N PHE A 291 -9.08 2.83 11.51
CA PHE A 291 -8.53 3.31 10.23
C PHE A 291 -7.26 2.53 9.82
N TYR A 292 -6.39 2.21 10.78
CA TYR A 292 -5.22 1.34 10.55
C TYR A 292 -5.56 -0.16 10.63
N GLY A 293 -6.83 -0.50 10.87
CA GLY A 293 -7.38 -1.84 11.10
C GLY A 293 -6.73 -2.60 12.25
N ILE A 294 -6.48 -1.89 13.34
CA ILE A 294 -6.01 -2.43 14.60
C ILE A 294 -7.23 -2.64 15.52
N PRO A 295 -7.46 -3.85 16.05
CA PRO A 295 -8.46 -4.08 17.09
C PRO A 295 -8.22 -3.18 18.31
N CYS A 296 -9.25 -2.47 18.74
CA CYS A 296 -9.16 -1.53 19.85
C CYS A 296 -10.27 -1.75 20.89
N PHE A 297 -9.86 -1.97 22.14
CA PHE A 297 -10.73 -2.27 23.27
C PHE A 297 -10.75 -1.10 24.25
N LEU A 298 -11.94 -0.70 24.69
CA LEU A 298 -12.12 0.36 25.69
C LEU A 298 -12.43 -0.28 27.04
N ARG A 299 -11.74 0.15 28.10
CA ARG A 299 -11.98 -0.31 29.48
C ARG A 299 -12.00 0.88 30.42
N VAL A 300 -12.78 0.76 31.49
CA VAL A 300 -12.87 1.77 32.55
C VAL A 300 -12.15 1.23 33.78
N THR A 301 -11.14 1.95 34.26
CA THR A 301 -10.42 1.62 35.49
C THR A 301 -9.65 2.82 36.00
N SER A 302 -9.44 2.93 37.32
CA SER A 302 -8.85 4.10 37.95
C SER A 302 -7.71 3.72 38.87
N ALA A 303 -6.49 4.19 38.59
CA ALA A 303 -5.34 3.96 39.45
C ALA A 303 -5.49 4.58 40.86
N HIS A 304 -6.36 5.59 41.03
CA HIS A 304 -6.59 6.22 42.34
C HIS A 304 -7.71 5.55 43.13
N LYS A 305 -8.74 5.02 42.46
CA LYS A 305 -9.97 4.51 43.11
C LYS A 305 -10.08 2.98 43.10
N GLY A 306 -9.29 2.30 42.27
CA GLY A 306 -9.26 0.85 42.11
C GLY A 306 -7.95 0.38 41.45
N PRO A 307 -6.78 0.62 42.08
CA PRO A 307 -5.49 0.24 41.53
C PRO A 307 -5.34 -1.29 41.35
N ASP A 308 -5.90 -2.08 42.25
CA ASP A 308 -5.94 -3.55 42.19
C ASP A 308 -6.68 -4.05 40.94
N GLU A 309 -7.84 -3.49 40.64
CA GLU A 309 -8.59 -3.81 39.42
C GLU A 309 -7.83 -3.37 38.16
N THR A 310 -7.12 -2.25 38.20
CA THR A 310 -6.25 -1.80 37.10
C THR A 310 -5.16 -2.85 36.81
N LEU A 311 -4.48 -3.35 37.84
CA LEU A 311 -3.46 -4.41 37.68
C LEU A 311 -4.07 -5.71 37.15
N ARG A 312 -5.27 -6.07 37.62
CA ARG A 312 -5.98 -7.26 37.17
C ARG A 312 -6.36 -7.19 35.70
N ILE A 313 -6.90 -6.05 35.24
CA ILE A 313 -7.23 -5.82 33.82
C ILE A 313 -5.97 -5.87 32.96
N LYS A 314 -4.90 -5.21 33.38
CA LYS A 314 -3.58 -5.28 32.70
C LYS A 314 -3.14 -6.73 32.52
N ALA A 315 -3.17 -7.53 33.58
CA ALA A 315 -2.74 -8.93 33.55
C ALA A 315 -3.55 -9.79 32.58
N GLN A 316 -4.86 -9.52 32.38
CA GLN A 316 -5.66 -10.20 31.37
C GLN A 316 -5.10 -10.01 29.96
N TYR A 317 -4.65 -8.79 29.65
CA TYR A 317 -4.14 -8.45 28.32
C TYR A 317 -2.66 -8.81 28.12
N GLU A 318 -1.90 -9.03 29.20
CA GLU A 318 -0.55 -9.59 29.11
C GLU A 318 -0.56 -11.12 29.00
N GLY A 319 -1.57 -11.77 29.59
CA GLY A 319 -1.59 -13.22 29.76
C GLY A 319 -2.01 -14.05 28.55
N ASP A 320 -2.52 -13.44 27.48
CA ASP A 320 -3.05 -14.16 26.31
C ASP A 320 -2.10 -14.19 25.10
N GLY A 321 -0.90 -13.61 25.23
CA GLY A 321 0.15 -13.62 24.21
C GLY A 321 -0.06 -12.67 23.02
N VAL A 322 -1.11 -11.84 23.03
CA VAL A 322 -1.38 -10.88 21.95
C VAL A 322 -0.56 -9.60 22.15
N PRO A 323 0.29 -9.18 21.18
CA PRO A 323 1.04 -7.93 21.27
C PRO A 323 0.11 -6.73 21.52
N THR A 324 0.32 -6.03 22.63
CA THR A 324 -0.61 -5.01 23.12
C THR A 324 0.10 -3.68 23.33
N VAL A 325 -0.53 -2.59 22.85
CA VAL A 325 -0.19 -1.22 23.21
C VAL A 325 -1.29 -0.67 24.11
N PHE A 326 -0.93 -0.16 25.29
CA PHE A 326 -1.88 0.48 26.18
C PHE A 326 -1.94 1.99 25.93
N VAL A 327 -3.15 2.55 25.95
CA VAL A 327 -3.36 4.00 25.91
C VAL A 327 -4.10 4.41 27.17
N ALA A 328 -3.44 5.20 28.02
CA ALA A 328 -4.02 5.71 29.25
C ALA A 328 -4.68 7.07 29.01
N VAL A 329 -5.99 7.16 29.27
CA VAL A 329 -6.80 8.37 29.17
C VAL A 329 -7.28 8.75 30.56
N ALA A 330 -6.62 9.75 31.15
CA ALA A 330 -6.99 10.28 32.46
C ALA A 330 -6.83 11.80 32.46
N GLY A 331 -7.90 12.52 32.78
CA GLY A 331 -7.85 13.96 33.01
C GLY A 331 -7.25 14.31 34.38
N ARG A 332 -6.99 15.61 34.61
CA ARG A 332 -6.38 16.11 35.86
C ARG A 332 -4.99 15.50 36.08
N SER A 333 -4.69 15.10 37.32
CA SER A 333 -3.46 14.37 37.66
C SER A 333 -3.54 12.93 37.13
N ASN A 334 -2.88 12.65 36.01
CA ASN A 334 -2.82 11.32 35.40
C ASN A 334 -1.93 10.36 36.21
N GLY A 335 -2.53 9.62 37.14
CA GLY A 335 -1.88 8.49 37.81
C GLY A 335 -1.99 7.15 37.06
N LEU A 336 -2.91 7.05 36.09
CA LEU A 336 -3.20 5.80 35.38
C LEU A 336 -2.06 5.36 34.46
N GLY A 337 -1.55 6.27 33.64
CA GLY A 337 -0.43 6.00 32.75
C GLY A 337 0.85 5.59 33.47
N PRO A 338 1.31 6.35 34.48
CA PRO A 338 2.48 6.00 35.28
C PRO A 338 2.31 4.65 35.99
N MET A 339 1.16 4.41 36.61
CA MET A 339 0.87 3.13 37.27
C MET A 339 0.96 1.96 36.29
N MET A 340 0.38 2.09 35.09
CA MET A 340 0.50 1.08 34.04
C MET A 340 1.95 0.89 33.60
N SER A 341 2.66 1.98 33.29
CA SER A 341 4.05 1.93 32.79
C SER A 341 5.04 1.35 33.79
N GLY A 342 4.80 1.49 35.09
CA GLY A 342 5.65 0.86 36.11
C GLY A 342 5.38 -0.63 36.31
N ASN A 343 4.29 -1.17 35.75
CA ASN A 343 3.82 -2.53 36.02
C ASN A 343 3.63 -3.39 34.76
N THR A 344 4.04 -2.91 33.57
CA THR A 344 3.97 -3.67 32.31
C THR A 344 5.23 -3.47 31.49
N ALA A 345 5.64 -4.51 30.75
CA ALA A 345 6.68 -4.41 29.72
C ALA A 345 6.10 -3.94 28.37
N CYS A 346 4.77 -3.88 28.23
CA CYS A 346 4.12 -3.37 27.03
C CYS A 346 4.28 -1.84 26.91
N PRO A 347 4.28 -1.27 25.70
CA PRO A 347 4.28 0.18 25.53
C PRO A 347 3.02 0.82 26.14
N VAL A 348 3.21 1.92 26.87
CA VAL A 348 2.13 2.73 27.45
C VAL A 348 2.20 4.16 26.93
N ILE A 349 1.10 4.62 26.32
CA ILE A 349 0.94 5.96 25.76
C ILE A 349 -0.06 6.72 26.63
N ASN A 350 0.36 7.86 27.18
CA ASN A 350 -0.57 8.84 27.77
C ASN A 350 -1.26 9.63 26.66
N CYS A 351 -2.59 9.66 26.68
CA CYS A 351 -3.41 10.52 25.84
C CYS A 351 -4.44 11.25 26.72
N PRO A 352 -4.01 12.26 27.50
CA PRO A 352 -4.89 12.94 28.44
C PRO A 352 -5.94 13.80 27.70
N PRO A 353 -7.21 13.80 28.15
CA PRO A 353 -8.27 14.64 27.58
C PRO A 353 -8.14 16.09 28.10
N LEU A 354 -7.10 16.81 27.64
CA LEU A 354 -6.79 18.17 28.10
C LEU A 354 -7.91 19.17 27.72
N SER A 355 -8.28 20.04 28.66
CA SER A 355 -9.17 21.17 28.44
C SER A 355 -8.39 22.47 28.22
N GLN A 356 -9.06 23.50 27.70
CA GLN A 356 -8.45 24.84 27.57
C GLN A 356 -8.16 25.48 28.93
N ASP A 357 -9.01 25.20 29.93
CA ASP A 357 -8.92 25.85 31.24
C ASP A 357 -7.72 25.36 32.07
N TRP A 358 -7.44 24.04 32.05
CA TRP A 358 -6.49 23.40 32.96
C TRP A 358 -5.44 22.53 32.28
N GLY A 359 -5.51 22.40 30.95
CA GLY A 359 -4.63 21.48 30.20
C GLY A 359 -3.14 21.78 30.36
N ALA A 360 -2.78 23.06 30.52
CA ALA A 360 -1.40 23.49 30.72
C ALA A 360 -0.79 23.00 32.04
N GLN A 361 -1.62 22.80 33.08
CA GLN A 361 -1.20 22.27 34.36
C GLN A 361 -1.27 20.74 34.36
N ASP A 362 -2.36 20.18 33.85
CA ASP A 362 -2.63 18.74 33.85
C ASP A 362 -1.59 17.94 33.06
N VAL A 363 -1.10 18.46 31.93
CA VAL A 363 -0.15 17.75 31.04
C VAL A 363 1.13 17.33 31.74
N TRP A 364 1.60 18.09 32.74
CA TRP A 364 2.83 17.79 33.47
C TRP A 364 2.76 16.46 34.22
N SER A 365 1.56 16.04 34.62
CA SER A 365 1.33 14.74 35.25
C SER A 365 1.53 13.55 34.30
N SER A 366 1.60 13.78 32.99
CA SER A 366 1.93 12.77 31.97
C SER A 366 3.39 12.85 31.51
N LEU A 367 4.05 14.01 31.68
CA LEU A 367 5.41 14.27 31.15
C LEU A 367 6.52 14.01 32.16
N ARG A 368 6.35 14.41 33.43
CA ARG A 368 7.42 14.34 34.44
C ARG A 368 7.24 13.11 35.32
N MET A 369 7.99 12.05 35.01
CA MET A 369 7.93 10.77 35.70
C MET A 369 9.10 10.53 36.65
N PRO A 370 8.95 9.70 37.70
CA PRO A 370 10.09 9.15 38.42
C PRO A 370 10.92 8.24 37.50
N SER A 371 12.18 8.02 37.88
CA SER A 371 13.10 7.16 37.12
C SER A 371 12.58 5.73 37.00
N GLY A 372 12.84 5.08 35.85
CA GLY A 372 12.41 3.71 35.58
C GLY A 372 11.04 3.57 34.92
N LEU A 373 10.35 4.68 34.64
CA LEU A 373 9.12 4.70 33.84
C LEU A 373 9.37 5.35 32.48
N ALA A 374 8.76 4.78 31.44
CA ALA A 374 8.92 5.20 30.05
C ALA A 374 7.57 5.35 29.34
N CYS A 375 6.57 5.94 30.01
CA CYS A 375 5.32 6.29 29.34
C CYS A 375 5.53 7.49 28.41
N SER A 376 5.23 7.30 27.13
CA SER A 376 5.22 8.41 26.17
C SER A 376 3.94 9.22 26.34
N THR A 377 3.92 10.46 25.83
CA THR A 377 2.71 11.30 25.85
C THR A 377 2.39 11.79 24.45
N VAL A 378 1.16 11.55 24.00
CA VAL A 378 0.62 12.01 22.71
C VAL A 378 -0.71 12.69 22.97
N LEU A 379 -0.83 13.98 22.63
CA LEU A 379 -1.99 14.79 23.04
C LEU A 379 -3.22 14.60 22.16
N SER A 380 -3.04 14.37 20.86
CA SER A 380 -4.17 14.13 19.95
C SER A 380 -4.61 12.67 20.03
N PRO A 381 -5.92 12.39 20.14
CA PRO A 381 -6.42 11.01 20.16
C PRO A 381 -6.17 10.28 18.84
N GLU A 382 -6.27 10.96 17.71
CA GLU A 382 -5.95 10.40 16.39
C GLU A 382 -4.44 10.11 16.27
N ALA A 383 -3.60 11.01 16.77
CA ALA A 383 -2.15 10.81 16.79
C ALA A 383 -1.73 9.68 17.75
N ALA A 384 -2.43 9.48 18.88
CA ALA A 384 -2.16 8.37 19.79
C ALA A 384 -2.44 7.02 19.11
N ALA A 385 -3.54 6.93 18.35
CA ALA A 385 -3.82 5.77 17.52
C ALA A 385 -2.77 5.57 16.41
N GLN A 386 -2.33 6.66 15.77
CA GLN A 386 -1.27 6.61 14.76
C GLN A 386 0.08 6.16 15.36
N PHE A 387 0.43 6.62 16.56
CA PHE A 387 1.66 6.22 17.24
C PHE A 387 1.61 4.74 17.64
N ALA A 388 0.46 4.27 18.15
CA ALA A 388 0.23 2.84 18.38
C ALA A 388 0.35 2.02 17.07
N ALA A 389 -0.18 2.54 15.96
CA ALA A 389 -0.03 1.93 14.65
C ALA A 389 1.42 1.89 14.18
N GLN A 390 2.22 2.93 14.43
CA GLN A 390 3.65 2.95 14.09
C GLN A 390 4.42 1.88 14.86
N ILE A 391 4.10 1.67 16.14
CA ILE A 391 4.69 0.60 16.96
C ILE A 391 4.34 -0.77 16.38
N LEU A 392 3.05 -1.03 16.16
CA LEU A 392 2.58 -2.33 15.64
C LEU A 392 3.00 -2.58 14.18
N GLY A 393 3.18 -1.52 13.39
CA GLY A 393 3.65 -1.57 12.01
C GLY A 393 5.11 -2.03 11.86
N LEU A 394 5.88 -2.09 12.95
CA LEU A 394 7.22 -2.69 12.93
C LEU A 394 7.15 -4.19 12.62
N THR A 395 6.13 -4.88 13.12
CA THR A 395 5.95 -6.33 12.99
C THR A 395 4.74 -6.74 12.14
N ASN A 396 3.82 -5.81 11.83
CA ASN A 396 2.67 -6.05 10.99
C ASN A 396 2.75 -5.23 9.69
N HIS A 397 2.93 -5.91 8.55
CA HIS A 397 3.09 -5.23 7.27
C HIS A 397 1.81 -4.54 6.79
N LEU A 398 0.61 -5.06 7.09
CA LEU A 398 -0.64 -4.42 6.67
C LEU A 398 -0.86 -3.07 7.37
N VAL A 399 -0.56 -2.99 8.67
CA VAL A 399 -0.59 -1.73 9.42
C VAL A 399 0.45 -0.75 8.85
N TRP A 400 1.66 -1.24 8.58
CA TRP A 400 2.71 -0.43 7.95
C TRP A 400 2.28 0.12 6.59
N CYS A 401 1.64 -0.69 5.74
CA CYS A 401 1.18 -0.27 4.42
C CYS A 401 0.16 0.86 4.50
N ARG A 402 -0.78 0.80 5.47
CA ARG A 402 -1.75 1.87 5.71
C ARG A 402 -1.11 3.17 6.18
N LEU A 403 -0.10 3.09 7.07
CA LEU A 403 0.69 4.26 7.45
C LEU A 403 1.39 4.87 6.24
N ARG A 404 2.02 4.03 5.40
CA ARG A 404 2.76 4.50 4.23
C ARG A 404 1.88 5.19 3.18
N ALA A 405 0.69 4.62 2.93
CA ALA A 405 -0.30 5.21 2.06
C ALA A 405 -0.91 6.49 2.66
N SER A 406 -1.16 6.53 3.97
CA SER A 406 -1.63 7.74 4.65
C SER A 406 -0.65 8.90 4.48
N MET A 407 0.66 8.67 4.65
CA MET A 407 1.70 9.68 4.40
C MET A 407 1.66 10.22 2.96
N LEU A 408 1.51 9.33 1.97
CA LEU A 408 1.35 9.73 0.57
C LEU A 408 0.10 10.59 0.39
N ASN A 409 -1.05 10.12 0.87
CA ASN A 409 -2.33 10.78 0.68
C ASN A 409 -2.37 12.17 1.32
N THR A 410 -1.75 12.36 2.48
CA THR A 410 -1.59 13.68 3.09
C THR A 410 -0.75 14.60 2.21
N TRP A 411 0.39 14.10 1.69
CA TRP A 411 1.25 14.88 0.79
C TRP A 411 0.55 15.23 -0.53
N VAL A 412 -0.19 14.28 -1.14
CA VAL A 412 -1.00 14.53 -2.36
C VAL A 412 -2.06 15.60 -2.09
N SER A 413 -2.74 15.52 -0.94
CA SER A 413 -3.76 16.50 -0.54
C SER A 413 -3.18 17.92 -0.44
N LEU A 414 -1.95 18.05 0.09
CA LEU A 414 -1.24 19.34 0.15
C LEU A 414 -0.92 19.86 -1.26
N LYS A 415 -0.37 19.01 -2.14
CA LYS A 415 -0.07 19.37 -3.53
C LYS A 415 -1.30 19.86 -4.30
N GLN A 416 -2.41 19.13 -4.16
CA GLN A 416 -3.67 19.50 -4.82
C GLN A 416 -4.28 20.78 -4.22
N ALA A 417 -4.15 21.01 -2.91
CA ALA A 417 -4.59 22.25 -2.29
C ALA A 417 -3.79 23.46 -2.82
N ASP A 418 -2.46 23.37 -2.86
CA ASP A 418 -1.59 24.42 -3.41
C ASP A 418 -1.90 24.69 -4.90
N GLN A 419 -2.06 23.63 -5.71
CA GLN A 419 -2.39 23.77 -7.13
C GLN A 419 -3.73 24.48 -7.35
N ARG A 420 -4.76 24.19 -6.54
CA ARG A 420 -6.05 24.88 -6.62
C ARG A 420 -5.93 26.36 -6.27
N LEU A 421 -5.14 26.71 -5.25
CA LEU A 421 -4.95 28.09 -4.83
C LEU A 421 -4.15 28.92 -5.86
N LYS A 422 -3.19 28.32 -6.56
CA LYS A 422 -2.46 28.98 -7.67
C LYS A 422 -3.37 29.40 -8.82
N GLY A 423 -4.47 28.69 -9.05
CA GLY A 423 -5.47 29.05 -10.05
C GLY A 423 -6.40 30.20 -9.63
N CYS A 424 -6.38 30.59 -8.35
CA CYS A 424 -7.19 31.65 -7.78
C CYS A 424 -6.37 32.92 -7.54
N THR A 425 -5.77 33.47 -8.61
CA THR A 425 -5.18 34.81 -8.54
C THR A 425 -6.25 35.87 -8.83
N LEU A 426 -6.31 36.92 -7.99
CA LEU A 426 -7.22 38.06 -8.10
C LEU A 426 -7.15 38.76 -9.46
#